data_AF-A0A941LPB3-F1
#
_entry.id   AF-A0A941LPB3-F1
#
_cell.length_a   1.000
_cell.length_b   1.000
_cell.length_c   1.000
_cell.angle_alpha   90.00
_cell.angle_beta   90.00
_cell.angle_gamma   90.00
#
_symmetry.space_group_name_H-M   'P 1'
#
loop_
_entity.id
_entity.type
_entity.pdbx_description
1 polymer ?
#
loop_
_entity_poly.entity_id
_entity_poly.type
_entity_poly.pdbx_seq_one_letter_code
_entity_poly.pdbx_strand_id
1 'polypeptide(L)' 'MRLDAGQMEVLDQTMVEVLRQKTPAQRLQIGFVLWASTKSMLTAHLSAEHPDWTQERIGQEVVQRMSQGES' A
#
# COMPACT_ATOMS: atom_id res chain seq x y z
N MET A 1 -23.87 -1.54 -7.42
CA MET A 1 -22.61 -2.31 -7.44
C MET A 1 -22.05 -2.30 -8.84
N ARG A 2 -20.97 -1.55 -9.06
CA ARG A 2 -20.01 -1.68 -10.18
C ARG A 2 -18.64 -1.33 -9.57
N LEU A 3 -17.68 -2.22 -9.74
CA LEU A 3 -16.29 -2.06 -9.31
C LEU A 3 -15.45 -2.21 -10.58
N ASP A 4 -15.44 -1.16 -11.41
CA ASP A 4 -14.52 -1.10 -12.55
C ASP A 4 -13.20 -0.47 -12.07
N ALA A 5 -12.06 -1.03 -12.50
CA ALA A 5 -10.70 -0.74 -12.01
C ALA A 5 -10.20 0.72 -12.17
N GLY A 6 -11.04 1.63 -12.68
CA GLY A 6 -10.71 3.04 -12.92
C GLY A 6 -11.48 4.03 -12.06
N GLN A 7 -12.34 3.59 -11.13
CA GLN A 7 -13.06 4.51 -10.26
C GLN A 7 -12.16 4.91 -9.07
N MET A 8 -11.63 6.13 -9.10
CA MET A 8 -11.12 6.76 -7.89
C MET A 8 -12.27 6.88 -6.90
N GLU A 9 -12.14 6.24 -5.74
CA GLU A 9 -13.04 6.46 -4.61
C GLU A 9 -12.93 7.94 -4.22
N VAL A 10 -13.94 8.73 -4.61
CA VAL A 10 -13.98 10.16 -4.28
C VAL A 10 -14.24 10.26 -2.78
N LEU A 11 -13.23 10.73 -2.05
CA LEU A 11 -13.37 11.04 -0.62
C LEU A 11 -14.43 12.13 -0.45
N ASP A 12 -15.27 11.98 0.57
CA ASP A 12 -16.19 13.04 0.94
C ASP A 12 -15.42 14.28 1.41
N GLN A 13 -16.04 15.45 1.22
CA GLN A 13 -15.40 16.73 1.50
C GLN A 13 -15.00 16.89 2.98
N THR A 14 -15.76 16.30 3.91
CA THR A 14 -15.44 16.35 5.35
C THR A 14 -14.17 15.55 5.63
N MET A 15 -14.01 14.37 5.03
CA MET A 15 -12.79 13.58 5.19
C MET A 15 -11.57 14.28 4.58
N VAL A 16 -11.72 14.96 3.44
CA VAL A 16 -10.64 15.77 2.85
C VAL A 16 -10.18 16.85 3.83
N GLU A 17 -11.09 17.53 4.51
CA GLU A 17 -10.74 18.54 5.51
C GLU A 17 -10.04 17.94 6.73
N VAL A 18 -10.51 16.80 7.23
CA VAL A 18 -9.88 16.07 8.34
C VAL A 18 -8.46 15.62 7.99
N LEU A 19 -8.20 15.24 6.74
CA LEU A 19 -6.87 14.85 6.26
C LEU A 19 -5.97 16.07 6.05
N ARG A 20 -6.51 17.20 5.57
CA ARG A 20 -5.77 18.47 5.42
C ARG A 20 -5.30 19.05 6.76
N GLN A 21 -6.04 18.82 7.84
CA GLN A 21 -5.68 19.29 9.18
C GLN A 21 -4.58 18.45 9.86
N LYS A 22 -4.13 17.35 9.24
CA LYS A 22 -3.06 16.52 9.82
C LYS A 22 -1.75 17.30 9.89
N THR A 23 -1.07 17.19 11.03
CA THR A 23 0.27 17.76 11.18
C THR A 23 1.26 17.04 10.26
N PRO A 24 2.40 17.66 9.91
CA PRO A 24 3.44 17.00 9.13
C PRO A 24 3.87 15.64 9.70
N ALA A 25 4.02 15.54 11.03
CA ALA A 25 4.36 14.30 11.71
C ALA A 25 3.28 13.21 11.55
N GLN A 26 2.00 13.58 11.65
CA GLN A 26 0.90 12.64 11.44
C GLN A 26 0.83 12.15 9.99
N ARG A 27 1.11 13.02 9.01
CA ARG A 27 1.16 12.63 7.59
C ARG A 27 2.26 11.62 7.33
N LEU A 28 3.45 11.82 7.89
CA LEU A 28 4.55 10.85 7.81
C LEU A 28 4.18 9.53 8.48
N GLN A 29 3.57 9.59 9.67
CA GLN A 29 3.12 8.38 10.37
C GLN A 29 2.14 7.57 9.53
N ILE A 30 1.18 8.23 8.88
CA ILE A 30 0.23 7.57 7.96
C ILE A 30 1.00 6.90 6.81
N GLY A 31 1.96 7.60 6.19
CA GLY A 31 2.80 7.04 5.14
C GLY A 31 3.57 5.79 5.58
N PHE A 32 4.21 5.82 6.75
CA PHE A 32 4.94 4.67 7.28
C PHE A 32 4.04 3.48 7.60
N VAL A 33 2.84 3.73 8.16
CA VAL A 33 1.86 2.68 8.43
C VAL A 33 1.39 2.03 7.12
N LEU A 34 1.07 2.84 6.11
CA LEU A 34 0.68 2.33 4.78
C LEU A 34 1.81 1.50 4.16
N TRP A 35 3.05 1.98 4.19
CA TRP A 35 4.21 1.26 3.69
C TRP A 35 4.38 -0.10 4.37
N ALA A 36 4.34 -0.14 5.70
CA ALA A 36 4.48 -1.38 6.47
C ALA A 36 3.33 -2.38 6.21
N SER A 37 2.11 -1.86 6.04
CA SER A 37 0.93 -2.67 5.71
C SER A 37 1.07 -3.30 4.33
N THR A 38 1.37 -2.50 3.31
CA THR A 38 1.58 -2.98 1.93
C THR A 38 2.69 -4.03 1.87
N LYS A 39 3.83 -3.80 2.55
CA LYS A 39 4.92 -4.77 2.63
C LYS A 39 4.44 -6.11 3.21
N SER A 40 3.65 -6.07 4.28
CA SER A 40 3.14 -7.26 4.96
C SER A 40 2.16 -8.02 4.07
N MET A 41 1.26 -7.30 3.40
CA MET A 41 0.30 -7.89 2.45
C MET A 41 0.99 -8.55 1.26
N LEU A 42 1.96 -7.86 0.64
CA LEU A 42 2.72 -8.41 -0.50
C LEU A 42 3.50 -9.65 -0.10
N THR A 43 4.18 -9.63 1.05
CA THR A 43 4.89 -10.79 1.56
C THR A 43 3.95 -11.98 1.72
N ALA A 44 2.81 -11.79 2.40
CA ALA A 44 1.85 -12.86 2.65
C ALA A 44 1.24 -13.41 1.35
N HIS A 45 0.89 -12.52 0.43
CA HIS A 45 0.34 -12.89 -0.87
C HIS A 45 1.34 -13.70 -1.70
N LEU A 46 2.59 -13.24 -1.81
CA LEU A 46 3.64 -13.95 -2.57
C LEU A 46 4.01 -15.29 -1.93
N SER A 47 4.06 -15.37 -0.59
CA SER A 47 4.26 -16.65 0.10
C SER A 47 3.15 -17.66 -0.17
N ALA A 48 1.90 -17.19 -0.32
CA ALA A 48 0.76 -18.06 -0.60
C ALA A 48 0.70 -18.49 -2.07
N GLU A 49 1.03 -17.58 -3.00
CA GLU A 49 0.98 -17.85 -4.45
C GLU A 49 2.19 -18.64 -4.96
N HIS A 50 3.36 -18.46 -4.33
CA HIS A 50 4.61 -19.10 -4.72
C HIS A 50 5.22 -19.87 -3.52
N PRO A 51 4.64 -21.01 -3.13
CA PRO A 51 5.12 -21.79 -1.99
C PRO A 51 6.51 -22.41 -2.21
N ASP A 52 6.97 -22.46 -3.45
CA ASP A 52 8.30 -22.91 -3.86
C ASP A 52 9.38 -21.82 -3.73
N TRP A 53 8.99 -20.56 -3.54
CA TRP A 53 9.95 -19.47 -3.44
C TRP A 53 10.61 -19.41 -2.07
N THR A 54 11.90 -19.06 -2.08
CA THR A 54 12.63 -18.74 -0.86
C THR A 54 12.19 -17.38 -0.32
N GLN A 55 12.35 -17.17 0.98
CA GLN A 55 12.04 -15.88 1.61
C GLN A 55 12.90 -14.73 1.06
N GLU A 56 14.12 -15.02 0.61
CA GLU A 56 14.97 -14.04 -0.05
C GLU A 56 14.37 -13.58 -1.38
N ARG A 57 13.89 -14.53 -2.20
CA ARG A 57 13.24 -14.21 -3.47
C ARG A 57 11.97 -13.40 -3.28
N ILE A 58 11.16 -13.76 -2.28
CA ILE A 58 9.96 -12.99 -1.89
C ILE A 58 10.37 -11.57 -1.47
N GLY A 59 11.41 -11.42 -0.65
CA GLY A 59 11.90 -10.12 -0.21
C GLY A 59 12.34 -9.21 -1.38
N GLN A 60 13.06 -9.77 -2.36
CA GLN A 60 13.46 -9.04 -3.57
C GLN A 60 12.25 -8.56 -4.39
N GLU A 61 11.27 -9.43 -4.59
CA GLU A 61 10.05 -9.10 -5.33
C GLU A 61 9.21 -8.05 -4.61
N VAL A 62 9.09 -8.13 -3.28
CA VAL A 62 8.42 -7.11 -2.47
C VAL A 62 9.09 -5.75 -2.64
N VAL A 63 10.43 -5.68 -2.55
CA VAL A 63 11.17 -4.43 -2.78
C VAL A 63 10.91 -3.90 -4.18
N GLN A 64 11.01 -4.77 -5.21
CA GLN A 64 10.76 -4.38 -6.60
C GLN A 64 9.36 -3.78 -6.78
N ARG A 65 8.31 -4.42 -6.27
CA ARG A 65 6.92 -3.93 -6.40
C ARG A 65 6.66 -2.65 -5.62
N MET A 66 7.26 -2.50 -4.44
CA MET A 66 7.13 -1.28 -3.65
C MET A 66 7.88 -0.09 -4.27
N SER A 67 8.96 -0.35 -5.02
CA SER A 67 9.71 0.67 -5.76
C SER A 67 9.12 1.03 -7.11
N GLN A 68 8.26 0.19 -7.70
CA GLN A 68 7.60 0.45 -8.99
C GLN A 68 6.26 1.19 -8.88
N GLY A 69 5.85 1.64 -7.69
CA GLY A 69 4.70 2.54 -7.51
C GLY A 69 4.92 3.96 -8.06
N GLU A 70 6.11 4.24 -8.61
CA GLU A 70 6.46 5.48 -9.33
C GLU A 70 6.63 5.17 -10.84
N SER A 71 5.53 5.14 -11.59
CA SER A 71 5.48 5.37 -13.05
C SER A 71 4.08 5.73 -13.50
#